data_AF-A0A4Q5R7E5-F1
#
_entry.id   AF-A0A4Q5R7E5-F1
#
_cell.length_a   1.000
_cell.length_b   1.000
_cell.length_c   1.000
_cell.angle_alpha   90.00
_cell.angle_beta   90.00
_cell.angle_gamma   90.00
#
_symmetry.space_group_name_H-M   'P 1'
#
loop_
_entity.id
_entity.type
_entity.pdbx_description
1 polymer ?
#
loop_
_entity_poly.entity_id
_entity_poly.type
_entity_poly.pdbx_seq_one_letter_code
_entity_poly.pdbx_strand_id
1 'polypeptide(L)'
;MYLNCKTFFSFRYGTFSTTELVEAAVEHGITTLAITNINNTCNCWEFVQCCLQKGINPVVGTEIRNEDQLMYIVLAANNTGLKDINAFLTKHLVDKLPFPLRPDAELSAHCYIIYPAGVCEPGDLKHNERIGLLPGEVTSLYNIDMATHQQKFVVRQPVTIRNKQQHNLHRLLRAIDKNVLLSQLPAASVCNEEEIFLSPAVLLTAFSRYPSIITNTYRLLESCGITMDFRVDKTKKTFSASKEDDRVLLEKLADDGLKMRYGKKNLVAAERVARELKIIHDLGFTSYFLINWDIIRYAQSRGFYYVGRGSGANSIVAYCLRITDVDPIELNLYFERFLNPHRTSPPDFDIDFSYTDRDEVIDYIFKRYGKHHVALLASYPTFQYDAIVLQLGKVFGLPVEEIKALQLTQKPADHIQQLIIRYGRMMLNFPSHLSLHPCGMLISEAPIDNYAALFMPPKGFATAQIDMFVAEEIGLNKFDILSQRGLGHIREALSLIRVNKGIDIDIHDSNKFKNDERVASQVREANTIGCFYIESPAMRQLLKKLRCDDYITLVAASSIIRPGVSQSGMMREYIYRYHHPERTVYLHPLFEEHMKETFGVMVFQEDVIKIAHFFAGLDLGEA
;
A
#
# COMPACT_ATOMS: atom_id res chain seq x y z
N MET A 1 -24.21 18.26 11.42
CA MET A 1 -23.95 16.84 11.08
C MET A 1 -24.11 16.65 9.59
N TYR A 2 -23.36 15.72 8.99
CA TYR A 2 -23.33 15.54 7.54
C TYR A 2 -23.23 14.06 7.20
N LEU A 3 -24.14 13.57 6.35
CA LEU A 3 -24.23 12.16 5.98
C LEU A 3 -23.67 11.85 4.59
N ASN A 4 -23.40 12.88 3.77
CA ASN A 4 -22.90 12.71 2.41
C ASN A 4 -21.69 13.59 2.12
N CYS A 5 -20.48 13.09 2.38
CA CYS A 5 -19.25 13.84 2.14
C CYS A 5 -18.25 13.05 1.30
N LYS A 6 -17.60 13.74 0.36
CA LYS A 6 -16.67 13.14 -0.59
C LYS A 6 -15.29 13.76 -0.43
N THR A 7 -14.29 12.90 -0.52
CA THR A 7 -12.88 13.28 -0.66
C THR A 7 -12.44 13.07 -2.10
N PHE A 8 -11.20 13.43 -2.45
CA PHE A 8 -10.60 13.16 -3.75
C PHE A 8 -10.46 11.65 -4.05
N PHE A 9 -10.69 10.76 -3.07
CA PHE A 9 -10.82 9.32 -3.28
C PHE A 9 -12.14 8.92 -3.94
N SER A 10 -13.12 9.84 -3.99
CA SER A 10 -14.06 9.85 -5.12
C SER A 10 -13.29 10.30 -6.36
N PHE A 11 -12.52 9.37 -6.94
CA PHE A 11 -11.51 9.66 -7.96
C PHE A 11 -12.06 10.55 -9.07
N ARG A 12 -11.34 11.63 -9.37
CA ARG A 12 -11.72 12.64 -10.38
C ARG A 12 -13.13 13.21 -10.17
N TYR A 13 -13.57 13.32 -8.92
CA TYR A 13 -14.86 13.88 -8.54
C TYR A 13 -14.75 14.77 -7.31
N GLY A 14 -14.37 14.23 -6.15
CA GLY A 14 -14.25 15.02 -4.91
C GLY A 14 -13.02 15.92 -4.91
N THR A 15 -13.06 17.00 -4.12
CA THR A 15 -11.99 18.01 -4.11
C THR A 15 -11.35 18.27 -2.75
N PHE A 16 -11.84 17.60 -1.70
CA PHE A 16 -11.23 17.62 -0.38
C PHE A 16 -10.23 16.49 -0.21
N SER A 17 -9.09 16.75 0.42
CA SER A 17 -8.36 15.70 1.14
C SER A 17 -9.16 15.22 2.36
N THR A 18 -8.79 14.06 2.89
CA THR A 18 -9.34 13.53 4.15
C THR A 18 -9.20 14.55 5.28
N THR A 19 -8.00 15.09 5.46
CA THR A 19 -7.68 16.08 6.50
C THR A 19 -8.47 17.38 6.31
N GLU A 20 -8.49 17.95 5.11
CA GLU A 20 -9.21 19.20 4.86
C GLU A 20 -10.72 19.06 5.09
N LEU A 21 -11.30 17.89 4.77
CA LEU A 21 -12.71 17.62 5.03
C LEU A 21 -13.02 17.64 6.54
N VAL A 22 -12.18 16.97 7.33
CA VAL A 22 -12.34 16.90 8.79
C VAL A 22 -12.08 18.26 9.44
N GLU A 23 -11.05 19.00 9.00
CA GLU A 23 -10.76 20.35 9.49
C GLU A 23 -11.89 21.33 9.17
N ALA A 24 -12.40 21.31 7.94
CA ALA A 24 -13.56 22.12 7.58
C ALA A 24 -14.79 21.75 8.43
N ALA A 25 -14.96 20.48 8.80
CA ALA A 25 -16.05 20.09 9.68
C ALA A 25 -15.91 20.67 11.10
N VAL A 26 -14.69 20.69 11.65
CA VAL A 26 -14.38 21.34 12.94
C VAL A 26 -14.66 22.85 12.87
N GLU A 27 -14.23 23.53 11.79
CA GLU A 27 -14.49 24.97 11.58
C GLU A 27 -16.00 25.31 11.62
N HIS A 28 -16.85 24.38 11.19
CA HIS A 28 -18.31 24.53 11.17
C HIS A 28 -19.03 24.01 12.43
N GLY A 29 -18.27 23.59 13.46
CA GLY A 29 -18.83 23.08 14.71
C GLY A 29 -19.54 21.73 14.56
N ILE A 30 -19.13 20.91 13.59
CA ILE A 30 -19.73 19.60 13.33
C ILE A 30 -19.09 18.54 14.23
N THR A 31 -19.91 17.81 14.98
CA THR A 31 -19.48 16.77 15.92
C THR A 31 -19.62 15.34 15.37
N THR A 32 -20.33 15.15 14.25
CA THR A 32 -20.50 13.86 13.59
C THR A 32 -20.50 14.04 12.08
N LEU A 33 -19.67 13.26 11.41
CA LEU A 33 -19.36 13.41 9.99
C LEU A 33 -19.30 12.03 9.34
N ALA A 34 -19.97 11.86 8.21
CA ALA A 34 -19.88 10.66 7.40
C ALA A 34 -18.97 10.85 6.19
N ILE A 35 -18.12 9.87 5.89
CA ILE A 35 -17.45 9.76 4.60
C ILE A 35 -18.20 8.79 3.70
N THR A 36 -18.54 9.24 2.49
CA THR A 36 -19.34 8.50 1.51
C THR A 36 -18.76 8.66 0.12
N ASN A 37 -17.49 8.22 -0.05
CA ASN A 37 -16.88 8.24 -1.37
C ASN A 37 -17.64 7.38 -2.37
N ILE A 38 -17.56 7.76 -3.64
CA ILE A 38 -18.31 7.11 -4.71
C ILE A 38 -17.77 5.70 -4.97
N ASN A 39 -18.61 4.69 -4.73
CA ASN A 39 -18.34 3.26 -5.00
C ASN A 39 -17.03 2.72 -4.40
N ASN A 40 -16.53 3.29 -3.31
CA ASN A 40 -15.28 2.83 -2.70
C ASN A 40 -15.15 3.20 -1.22
N THR A 41 -14.23 2.51 -0.53
CA THR A 41 -13.87 2.71 0.88
C THR A 41 -12.37 2.97 1.08
N CYS A 42 -11.66 3.48 0.05
CA CYS A 42 -10.18 3.55 0.02
C CYS A 42 -9.54 4.21 1.26
N ASN A 43 -10.06 5.35 1.70
CA ASN A 43 -9.51 6.15 2.79
C ASN A 43 -10.41 6.20 4.03
N CYS A 44 -11.30 5.22 4.21
CA CYS A 44 -12.21 5.23 5.36
C CYS A 44 -11.47 5.15 6.70
N TRP A 45 -10.36 4.42 6.77
CA TRP A 45 -9.57 4.29 8.00
C TRP A 45 -8.76 5.53 8.32
N GLU A 46 -8.13 6.15 7.31
CA GLU A 46 -7.50 7.48 7.45
C GLU A 46 -8.53 8.49 7.97
N PHE A 47 -9.75 8.49 7.42
CA PHE A 47 -10.85 9.35 7.86
C PHE A 47 -11.25 9.09 9.32
N VAL A 48 -11.45 7.82 9.69
CA VAL A 48 -11.78 7.44 11.08
C VAL A 48 -10.71 7.96 12.03
N GLN A 49 -9.43 7.79 11.70
CA GLN A 49 -8.32 8.27 12.52
C GLN A 49 -8.29 9.79 12.64
N CYS A 50 -8.43 10.52 11.53
CA CYS A 50 -8.49 11.99 11.55
C CYS A 50 -9.66 12.50 12.40
N CYS A 51 -10.85 11.89 12.29
CA CYS A 51 -12.01 12.25 13.08
C CYS A 51 -11.77 12.04 14.59
N LEU A 52 -11.26 10.86 14.98
CA LEU A 52 -10.97 10.54 16.38
C LEU A 52 -9.97 11.52 16.99
N GLN A 53 -8.91 11.90 16.25
CA GLN A 53 -7.93 12.90 16.69
C GLN A 53 -8.53 14.30 16.92
N LYS A 54 -9.64 14.62 16.25
CA LYS A 54 -10.33 15.92 16.36
C LYS A 54 -11.60 15.86 17.23
N GLY A 55 -11.90 14.71 17.85
CA GLY A 55 -13.10 14.53 18.67
C GLY A 55 -14.41 14.53 17.87
N ILE A 56 -14.37 14.18 16.59
CA ILE A 56 -15.55 14.01 15.73
C ILE A 56 -15.93 12.52 15.74
N ASN A 57 -17.23 12.20 15.89
CA ASN A 57 -17.73 10.84 15.69
C ASN A 57 -17.67 10.48 14.19
N PRO A 58 -16.85 9.49 13.78
CA PRO A 58 -16.75 9.09 12.38
C PRO A 58 -17.87 8.12 11.99
N VAL A 59 -18.55 8.43 10.89
CA VAL A 59 -19.46 7.50 10.23
C VAL A 59 -18.86 7.09 8.88
N VAL A 60 -18.83 5.79 8.59
CA VAL A 60 -18.28 5.28 7.33
C VAL A 60 -19.42 4.79 6.45
N GLY A 61 -19.33 5.11 5.16
CA GLY A 61 -20.28 4.67 4.16
C GLY A 61 -19.74 4.84 2.76
N THR A 62 -20.64 4.78 1.78
CA THR A 62 -20.33 4.99 0.38
C THR A 62 -21.54 5.57 -0.35
N GLU A 63 -21.28 6.44 -1.33
CA GLU A 63 -22.29 6.88 -2.28
C GLU A 63 -22.28 5.90 -3.46
N ILE A 64 -23.40 5.21 -3.69
CA ILE A 64 -23.52 4.23 -4.77
C ILE A 64 -24.01 4.92 -6.03
N ARG A 65 -23.23 4.80 -7.11
CA ARG A 65 -23.55 5.38 -8.41
C ARG A 65 -23.38 4.38 -9.54
N ASN A 66 -24.27 4.46 -10.53
CA ASN A 66 -24.03 3.90 -11.85
C ASN A 66 -23.67 5.06 -12.78
N GLU A 67 -22.42 5.11 -13.23
CA GLU A 67 -21.87 6.27 -13.93
C GLU A 67 -22.10 7.57 -13.14
N ASP A 68 -22.82 8.55 -13.72
CA ASP A 68 -23.15 9.81 -13.05
C ASP A 68 -24.45 9.74 -12.24
N GLN A 69 -25.25 8.67 -12.36
CA GLN A 69 -26.52 8.53 -11.65
C GLN A 69 -26.31 8.11 -10.20
N LEU A 70 -26.81 8.92 -9.27
CA LEU A 70 -26.89 8.57 -7.85
C LEU A 70 -28.00 7.54 -7.64
N MET A 71 -27.65 6.36 -7.15
CA MET A 71 -28.61 5.31 -6.80
C MET A 71 -29.10 5.51 -5.35
N TYR A 72 -28.17 5.49 -4.40
CA TYR A 72 -28.42 5.70 -2.96
C TYR A 72 -27.10 5.90 -2.22
N ILE A 73 -27.18 6.34 -0.97
CA ILE A 73 -26.06 6.39 -0.03
C ILE A 73 -26.23 5.25 0.96
N VAL A 74 -25.14 4.56 1.32
CA VAL A 74 -25.15 3.52 2.36
C VAL A 74 -24.23 3.94 3.48
N LEU A 75 -24.71 3.88 4.73
CA LEU A 75 -23.92 4.13 5.94
C LEU A 75 -23.86 2.88 6.80
N ALA A 76 -22.68 2.58 7.33
CA ALA A 76 -22.50 1.53 8.31
C ALA A 76 -22.97 2.01 9.69
N ALA A 77 -23.91 1.29 10.29
CA ALA A 77 -24.27 1.53 11.69
C ALA A 77 -23.14 1.08 12.65
N ASN A 78 -22.38 0.05 12.27
CA ASN A 78 -21.28 -0.51 13.05
C ASN A 78 -20.30 -1.27 12.14
N ASN A 79 -19.27 -1.90 12.72
CA ASN A 79 -18.29 -2.70 12.00
C ASN A 79 -18.89 -3.83 11.15
N THR A 80 -20.01 -4.44 11.58
CA THR A 80 -20.73 -5.44 10.77
C THR A 80 -21.35 -4.79 9.54
N GLY A 81 -21.96 -3.61 9.68
CA GLY A 81 -22.45 -2.84 8.54
C GLY A 81 -21.34 -2.43 7.57
N LEU A 82 -20.15 -2.07 8.07
CA LEU A 82 -19.00 -1.76 7.21
C LEU A 82 -18.54 -2.99 6.42
N LYS A 83 -18.50 -4.16 7.07
CA LYS A 83 -18.23 -5.43 6.40
C LYS A 83 -19.24 -5.70 5.28
N ASP A 84 -20.53 -5.50 5.56
CA ASP A 84 -21.59 -5.72 4.56
C ASP A 84 -21.46 -4.75 3.37
N ILE A 85 -21.14 -3.48 3.63
CA ILE A 85 -20.85 -2.49 2.58
C ILE A 85 -19.66 -2.94 1.73
N ASN A 86 -18.57 -3.37 2.35
CA ASN A 86 -17.39 -3.81 1.64
C ASN A 86 -17.67 -5.06 0.80
N ALA A 87 -18.37 -6.05 1.36
CA ALA A 87 -18.77 -7.26 0.64
C ALA A 87 -19.70 -6.96 -0.55
N PHE A 88 -20.64 -6.03 -0.37
CA PHE A 88 -21.53 -5.55 -1.43
C PHE A 88 -20.76 -4.86 -2.56
N LEU A 89 -19.87 -3.92 -2.23
CA LEU A 89 -18.97 -3.29 -3.20
C LEU A 89 -18.09 -4.33 -3.90
N THR A 90 -17.47 -5.24 -3.14
CA THR A 90 -16.62 -6.33 -3.64
C THR A 90 -17.35 -7.12 -4.72
N LYS A 91 -18.56 -7.60 -4.45
CA LYS A 91 -19.36 -8.37 -5.42
C LYS A 91 -19.56 -7.59 -6.73
N HIS A 92 -20.06 -6.37 -6.65
CA HIS A 92 -20.37 -5.58 -7.84
C HIS A 92 -19.13 -5.15 -8.63
N LEU A 93 -18.05 -4.78 -7.94
CA LEU A 93 -16.82 -4.28 -8.58
C LEU A 93 -15.94 -5.41 -9.13
N VAL A 94 -15.90 -6.56 -8.46
CA VAL A 94 -15.17 -7.75 -8.94
C VAL A 94 -15.88 -8.37 -10.14
N ASP A 95 -17.19 -8.55 -10.05
CA ASP A 95 -18.00 -9.19 -11.10
C ASP A 95 -18.39 -8.20 -12.21
N LYS A 96 -18.05 -6.91 -12.07
CA LYS A 96 -18.39 -5.81 -12.99
C LYS A 96 -19.89 -5.70 -13.24
N LEU A 97 -20.68 -5.90 -12.20
CA LEU A 97 -22.14 -5.80 -12.24
C LEU A 97 -22.57 -4.35 -11.97
N PRO A 98 -23.58 -3.82 -12.68
CA PRO A 98 -24.18 -2.55 -12.30
C PRO A 98 -24.79 -2.65 -10.90
N PHE A 99 -24.80 -1.55 -10.15
CA PHE A 99 -25.47 -1.52 -8.85
C PHE A 99 -26.99 -1.52 -9.05
N PRO A 100 -27.75 -2.31 -8.26
CA PRO A 100 -29.20 -2.35 -8.38
C PRO A 100 -29.82 -1.04 -7.90
N LEU A 101 -31.06 -0.77 -8.29
CA LEU A 101 -31.80 0.42 -7.82
C LEU A 101 -32.08 0.36 -6.31
N ARG A 102 -32.31 -0.85 -5.77
CA ARG A 102 -32.39 -1.12 -4.34
C ARG A 102 -31.45 -2.29 -4.02
N PRO A 103 -30.67 -2.23 -2.93
CA PRO A 103 -29.75 -3.29 -2.54
C PRO A 103 -30.45 -4.48 -1.85
N ASP A 104 -31.76 -4.38 -1.61
CA ASP A 104 -32.66 -5.41 -1.07
C ASP A 104 -32.07 -6.32 0.01
N ALA A 105 -31.74 -7.58 -0.30
CA ALA A 105 -31.25 -8.58 0.64
C ALA A 105 -29.71 -8.63 0.72
N GLU A 106 -29.01 -7.81 -0.07
CA GLU A 106 -27.54 -7.81 -0.13
C GLU A 106 -26.90 -6.97 0.98
N LEU A 107 -27.65 -6.01 1.55
CA LEU A 107 -27.23 -5.24 2.72
C LEU A 107 -28.13 -5.58 3.91
N SER A 108 -27.50 -5.85 5.06
CA SER A 108 -28.23 -6.21 6.28
C SER A 108 -28.88 -4.99 6.95
N ALA A 109 -29.59 -5.25 8.05
CA ALA A 109 -30.15 -4.20 8.91
C ALA A 109 -29.08 -3.35 9.63
N HIS A 110 -27.79 -3.75 9.57
CA HIS A 110 -26.67 -2.95 10.09
C HIS A 110 -26.21 -1.84 9.14
N CYS A 111 -26.88 -1.68 7.99
CA CYS A 111 -26.62 -0.62 7.03
C CYS A 111 -27.85 0.30 6.93
N TYR A 112 -27.64 1.61 7.03
CA TYR A 112 -28.66 2.59 6.65
C TYR A 112 -28.57 2.90 5.16
N ILE A 113 -29.69 2.85 4.46
CA ILE A 113 -29.76 3.15 3.02
C ILE A 113 -30.57 4.44 2.85
N ILE A 114 -29.99 5.45 2.20
CA ILE A 114 -30.60 6.75 1.97
C ILE A 114 -30.80 6.95 0.46
N TYR A 115 -32.05 6.91 0.02
CA TYR A 115 -32.43 7.13 -1.38
C TYR A 115 -32.59 8.62 -1.68
N PRO A 116 -32.31 9.07 -2.92
CA PRO A 116 -32.72 10.39 -3.38
C PRO A 116 -34.24 10.57 -3.33
N ALA A 117 -34.70 11.82 -3.21
CA ALA A 117 -36.11 12.17 -3.26
C ALA A 117 -36.80 11.63 -4.53
N GLY A 118 -37.99 11.04 -4.39
CA GLY A 118 -38.79 10.54 -5.51
C GLY A 118 -38.39 9.17 -6.08
N VAL A 119 -37.34 8.52 -5.55
CA VAL A 119 -36.93 7.17 -6.01
C VAL A 119 -37.76 6.07 -5.36
N CYS A 120 -38.19 6.25 -4.12
CA CYS A 120 -38.99 5.29 -3.36
C CYS A 120 -40.13 5.98 -2.64
N GLU A 121 -41.27 5.29 -2.53
CA GLU A 121 -42.38 5.75 -1.70
C GLU A 121 -42.08 5.49 -0.21
N PRO A 122 -42.42 6.43 0.71
CA PRO A 122 -42.11 6.28 2.12
C PRO A 122 -42.69 5.01 2.78
N GLY A 123 -43.83 4.53 2.29
CA GLY A 123 -44.50 3.33 2.76
C GLY A 123 -43.77 2.03 2.42
N ASP A 124 -42.95 2.03 1.35
CA ASP A 124 -42.20 0.87 0.87
C ASP A 124 -40.81 0.73 1.53
N LEU A 125 -40.44 1.69 2.38
CA LEU A 125 -39.12 1.71 3.00
C LEU A 125 -39.07 0.78 4.22
N LYS A 126 -38.01 -0.01 4.30
CA LYS A 126 -37.69 -0.82 5.49
C LYS A 126 -37.31 0.05 6.70
N HIS A 127 -37.10 -0.58 7.86
CA HIS A 127 -36.76 0.14 9.09
C HIS A 127 -35.41 0.88 9.01
N ASN A 128 -34.45 0.38 8.24
CA ASN A 128 -33.13 0.95 8.02
C ASN A 128 -33.04 1.83 6.75
N GLU A 129 -34.15 2.05 6.04
CA GLU A 129 -34.17 2.82 4.80
C GLU A 129 -34.77 4.22 5.01
N ARG A 130 -34.20 5.23 4.35
CA ARG A 130 -34.61 6.64 4.43
C ARG A 130 -34.66 7.27 3.04
N ILE A 131 -35.43 8.36 2.92
CA ILE A 131 -35.36 9.30 1.81
C ILE A 131 -34.55 10.52 2.27
N GLY A 132 -33.49 10.82 1.54
CA GLY A 132 -32.62 11.96 1.77
C GLY A 132 -33.07 13.16 0.95
N LEU A 133 -33.36 14.27 1.64
CA LEU A 133 -33.81 15.53 1.02
C LEU A 133 -32.71 16.58 1.03
N LEU A 134 -32.60 17.32 -0.07
CA LEU A 134 -31.88 18.59 -0.14
C LEU A 134 -32.72 19.73 0.46
N PRO A 135 -32.09 20.83 0.91
CA PRO A 135 -32.80 22.03 1.36
C PRO A 135 -33.86 22.53 0.36
N GLY A 136 -33.56 22.51 -0.94
CA GLY A 136 -34.49 22.92 -2.00
C GLY A 136 -35.63 21.94 -2.27
N GLU A 137 -35.54 20.69 -1.81
CA GLU A 137 -36.51 19.63 -2.06
C GLU A 137 -37.60 19.55 -0.99
N VAL A 138 -37.50 20.34 0.09
CA VAL A 138 -38.45 20.33 1.22
C VAL A 138 -39.90 20.61 0.79
N THR A 139 -40.08 21.39 -0.28
CA THR A 139 -41.40 21.72 -0.84
C THR A 139 -42.11 20.51 -1.45
N SER A 140 -41.37 19.48 -1.88
CA SER A 140 -41.94 18.24 -2.44
C SER A 140 -42.77 17.44 -1.42
N LEU A 141 -42.60 17.70 -0.12
CA LEU A 141 -43.31 17.01 0.96
C LEU A 141 -44.77 17.44 1.13
N TYR A 142 -45.27 18.42 0.37
CA TYR A 142 -46.62 18.96 0.54
C TYR A 142 -47.74 17.89 0.48
N ASN A 143 -47.60 16.87 -0.37
CA ASN A 143 -48.58 15.79 -0.54
C ASN A 143 -48.26 14.52 0.26
N ILE A 144 -47.19 14.53 1.06
CA ILE A 144 -46.75 13.37 1.85
C ILE A 144 -47.45 13.42 3.21
N ASP A 145 -48.03 12.28 3.64
CA ASP A 145 -48.52 12.14 5.01
C ASP A 145 -47.35 12.03 6.00
N MET A 146 -46.91 13.19 6.48
CA MET A 146 -45.82 13.31 7.45
C MET A 146 -46.20 12.77 8.83
N ALA A 147 -47.49 12.63 9.18
CA ALA A 147 -47.88 12.10 10.48
C ALA A 147 -47.47 10.62 10.60
N THR A 148 -47.63 9.86 9.52
CA THR A 148 -47.26 8.43 9.45
C THR A 148 -45.80 8.23 9.06
N HIS A 149 -45.26 9.05 8.16
CA HIS A 149 -43.94 8.79 7.54
C HIS A 149 -42.80 9.68 8.02
N GLN A 150 -42.99 10.56 9.01
CA GLN A 150 -41.94 11.49 9.45
C GLN A 150 -40.57 10.84 9.71
N GLN A 151 -40.51 9.61 10.24
CA GLN A 151 -39.26 8.90 10.56
C GLN A 151 -38.47 8.43 9.32
N LYS A 152 -39.07 8.52 8.12
CA LYS A 152 -38.48 8.04 6.86
C LYS A 152 -37.62 9.08 6.16
N PHE A 153 -37.60 10.32 6.62
CA PHE A 153 -36.88 11.41 5.96
C PHE A 153 -35.67 11.87 6.76
N VAL A 154 -34.58 12.16 6.06
CA VAL A 154 -33.33 12.72 6.59
C VAL A 154 -32.78 13.82 5.67
N VAL A 155 -31.88 14.66 6.19
CA VAL A 155 -31.19 15.70 5.42
C VAL A 155 -30.01 15.09 4.69
N ARG A 156 -29.96 15.24 3.36
CA ARG A 156 -28.91 14.65 2.51
C ARG A 156 -27.69 15.56 2.31
N GLN A 157 -27.83 16.88 2.47
CA GLN A 157 -26.88 17.94 2.08
C GLN A 157 -25.46 17.42 1.71
N PRO A 158 -25.15 17.27 0.41
CA PRO A 158 -23.86 16.79 -0.05
C PRO A 158 -22.73 17.81 0.20
N VAL A 159 -21.54 17.29 0.48
CA VAL A 159 -20.29 18.06 0.54
C VAL A 159 -19.28 17.43 -0.41
N THR A 160 -19.03 18.11 -1.53
CA THR A 160 -18.13 17.67 -2.61
C THR A 160 -17.02 18.71 -2.85
N ILE A 161 -17.35 19.98 -2.64
CA ILE A 161 -16.52 21.16 -2.88
C ILE A 161 -16.61 22.14 -1.71
N ARG A 162 -15.64 23.04 -1.57
CA ARG A 162 -15.62 24.12 -0.56
C ARG A 162 -16.16 25.43 -1.11
N ASN A 163 -15.90 25.70 -2.39
CA ASN A 163 -16.23 26.98 -3.02
C ASN A 163 -16.20 26.89 -4.55
N LYS A 164 -16.52 28.00 -5.22
CA LYS A 164 -16.52 28.14 -6.68
C LYS A 164 -15.21 27.79 -7.37
N GLN A 165 -14.06 28.01 -6.73
CA GLN A 165 -12.77 27.62 -7.29
C GLN A 165 -12.66 26.08 -7.34
N GLN A 166 -13.06 25.38 -6.28
CA GLN A 166 -13.10 23.92 -6.28
C GLN A 166 -14.22 23.34 -7.15
N HIS A 167 -15.34 24.05 -7.35
CA HIS A 167 -16.33 23.67 -8.36
C HIS A 167 -15.73 23.64 -9.77
N ASN A 168 -14.95 24.65 -10.14
CA ASN A 168 -14.24 24.65 -11.42
C ASN A 168 -13.18 23.54 -11.49
N LEU A 169 -12.46 23.27 -10.39
CA LEU A 169 -11.55 22.12 -10.33
C LEU A 169 -12.29 20.80 -10.56
N HIS A 170 -13.43 20.61 -9.89
CA HIS A 170 -14.30 19.45 -10.08
C HIS A 170 -14.69 19.29 -11.55
N ARG A 171 -15.14 20.37 -12.23
CA ARG A 171 -15.47 20.32 -13.67
C ARG A 171 -14.29 19.84 -14.53
N LEU A 172 -13.08 20.30 -14.23
CA LEU A 172 -11.88 19.83 -14.93
C LEU A 172 -11.61 18.35 -14.66
N LEU A 173 -11.74 17.90 -13.41
CA LEU A 173 -11.59 16.49 -13.05
C LEU A 173 -12.63 15.61 -13.78
N ARG A 174 -13.89 16.04 -13.86
CA ARG A 174 -14.94 15.33 -14.61
C ARG A 174 -14.65 15.29 -16.11
N ALA A 175 -14.12 16.36 -16.69
CA ALA A 175 -13.71 16.38 -18.09
C ALA A 175 -12.55 15.40 -18.38
N ILE A 176 -11.58 15.29 -17.45
CA ILE A 176 -10.52 14.27 -17.50
C ILE A 176 -11.12 12.87 -17.42
N ASP A 177 -12.06 12.64 -16.50
CA ASP A 177 -12.70 11.33 -16.30
C ASP A 177 -13.48 10.86 -17.52
N LYS A 178 -14.30 11.75 -18.10
CA LYS A 178 -15.09 11.49 -19.30
C LYS A 178 -14.28 11.53 -20.59
N ASN A 179 -13.02 11.96 -20.53
CA ASN A 179 -12.14 12.15 -21.67
C ASN A 179 -12.77 13.04 -22.77
N VAL A 180 -13.30 14.21 -22.36
CA VAL A 180 -13.95 15.19 -23.25
C VAL A 180 -13.37 16.60 -23.03
N LEU A 181 -13.60 17.48 -23.99
CA LEU A 181 -13.33 18.91 -23.79
C LEU A 181 -14.22 19.48 -22.69
N LEU A 182 -13.73 20.49 -21.96
CA LEU A 182 -14.53 21.17 -20.92
C LEU A 182 -15.84 21.74 -21.47
N SER A 183 -15.85 22.19 -22.73
CA SER A 183 -17.03 22.72 -23.42
C SER A 183 -18.06 21.65 -23.78
N GLN A 184 -17.69 20.37 -23.76
CA GLN A 184 -18.54 19.22 -24.08
C GLN A 184 -18.94 18.42 -22.84
N LEU A 185 -18.55 18.88 -21.64
CA LEU A 185 -18.86 18.19 -20.39
C LEU A 185 -20.38 18.20 -20.14
N PRO A 186 -21.03 17.03 -20.00
CA PRO A 186 -22.46 16.98 -19.72
C PRO A 186 -22.78 17.59 -18.35
N ALA A 187 -23.86 18.37 -18.28
CA ALA A 187 -24.30 18.99 -17.02
C ALA A 187 -24.58 17.96 -15.92
N ALA A 188 -25.09 16.78 -16.28
CA ALA A 188 -25.37 15.69 -15.34
C ALA A 188 -24.12 15.10 -14.69
N SER A 189 -22.93 15.27 -15.30
CA SER A 189 -21.66 14.77 -14.76
C SER A 189 -21.05 15.70 -13.72
N VAL A 190 -21.64 16.88 -13.49
CA VAL A 190 -21.10 17.95 -12.64
C VAL A 190 -21.92 18.06 -11.35
N CYS A 191 -21.24 18.17 -10.21
CA CYS A 191 -21.88 18.44 -8.92
C CYS A 191 -22.52 19.84 -8.87
N ASN A 192 -23.56 19.99 -8.06
CA ASN A 192 -24.17 21.30 -7.84
C ASN A 192 -23.18 22.26 -7.12
N GLU A 193 -23.23 23.56 -7.41
CA GLU A 193 -22.44 24.57 -6.68
C GLU A 193 -22.79 24.63 -5.19
N GLU A 194 -23.98 24.17 -4.81
CA GLU A 194 -24.46 24.05 -3.43
C GLU A 194 -23.98 22.79 -2.70
N GLU A 195 -23.19 21.91 -3.33
CA GLU A 195 -22.58 20.74 -2.66
C GLU A 195 -21.39 21.13 -1.76
N ILE A 196 -21.66 22.04 -0.82
CA ILE A 196 -20.72 22.64 0.14
C ILE A 196 -21.16 22.37 1.58
N PHE A 197 -20.30 22.68 2.55
CA PHE A 197 -20.70 22.80 3.95
C PHE A 197 -21.65 24.00 4.14
N LEU A 198 -22.94 23.73 4.27
CA LEU A 198 -23.90 24.71 4.77
C LEU A 198 -23.77 24.83 6.30
N SER A 199 -23.97 26.02 6.87
CA SER A 199 -23.96 26.11 8.32
C SER A 199 -25.16 25.33 8.91
N PRO A 200 -25.04 24.74 10.11
CA PRO A 200 -26.18 24.12 10.78
C PRO A 200 -27.40 25.04 10.87
N ALA A 201 -27.19 26.35 11.05
CA ALA A 201 -28.26 27.35 11.08
C ALA A 201 -29.02 27.46 9.74
N VAL A 202 -28.33 27.39 8.60
CA VAL A 202 -28.96 27.40 7.28
C VAL A 202 -29.81 26.14 7.09
N LEU A 203 -29.30 24.97 7.46
CA LEU A 203 -30.06 23.71 7.39
C LEU A 203 -31.29 23.75 8.32
N LEU A 204 -31.14 24.22 9.56
CA LEU A 204 -32.26 24.36 10.49
C LEU A 204 -33.35 25.28 9.92
N THR A 205 -32.96 26.36 9.26
CA THR A 205 -33.89 27.30 8.63
C THR A 205 -34.63 26.64 7.45
N ALA A 206 -33.90 25.97 6.56
CA ALA A 206 -34.45 25.30 5.39
C ALA A 206 -35.46 24.19 5.76
N PHE A 207 -35.21 23.48 6.86
CA PHE A 207 -36.07 22.39 7.34
C PHE A 207 -37.01 22.82 8.48
N SER A 208 -37.19 24.10 8.73
CA SER A 208 -37.98 24.65 9.85
C SER A 208 -39.45 24.18 9.87
N ARG A 209 -40.04 23.92 8.70
CA ARG A 209 -41.40 23.37 8.57
C ARG A 209 -41.50 21.90 8.99
N TYR A 210 -40.40 21.14 8.92
CA TYR A 210 -40.33 19.71 9.24
C TYR A 210 -39.10 19.40 10.11
N PRO A 211 -39.06 19.90 11.36
CA PRO A 211 -37.89 19.76 12.24
C PRO A 211 -37.58 18.30 12.63
N SER A 212 -38.56 17.39 12.49
CA SER A 212 -38.35 15.96 12.68
C SER A 212 -37.29 15.40 11.73
N ILE A 213 -37.14 15.93 10.51
CA ILE A 213 -36.15 15.48 9.53
C ILE A 213 -34.72 15.74 10.01
N ILE A 214 -34.48 16.92 10.59
CA ILE A 214 -33.20 17.26 11.24
C ILE A 214 -32.95 16.30 12.40
N THR A 215 -33.96 16.10 13.25
CA THR A 215 -33.87 15.22 14.43
C THR A 215 -33.56 13.77 14.04
N ASN A 216 -34.23 13.23 13.01
CA ASN A 216 -33.98 11.89 12.50
C ASN A 216 -32.56 11.74 11.96
N THR A 217 -32.05 12.79 11.31
CA THR A 217 -30.68 12.81 10.78
C THR A 217 -29.65 12.72 11.90
N TYR A 218 -29.86 13.47 13.00
CA TYR A 218 -29.02 13.35 14.20
C TYR A 218 -29.10 11.94 14.79
N ARG A 219 -30.32 11.44 15.05
CA ARG A 219 -30.52 10.10 15.62
C ARG A 219 -29.87 9.00 14.79
N LEU A 220 -29.98 9.07 13.46
CA LEU A 220 -29.35 8.11 12.56
C LEU A 220 -27.83 8.16 12.71
N LEU A 221 -27.23 9.35 12.61
CA LEU A 221 -25.78 9.48 12.69
C LEU A 221 -25.21 9.16 14.08
N GLU A 222 -25.93 9.49 15.16
CA GLU A 222 -25.58 9.13 16.54
C GLU A 222 -25.67 7.63 16.80
N SER A 223 -26.55 6.92 16.08
CA SER A 223 -26.64 5.46 16.12
C SER A 223 -25.54 4.75 15.34
N CYS A 224 -24.75 5.49 14.56
CA CYS A 224 -23.61 4.96 13.81
C CYS A 224 -22.30 5.16 14.57
N GLY A 225 -21.46 4.12 14.61
CA GLY A 225 -20.11 4.22 15.14
C GLY A 225 -19.21 3.10 14.64
N ILE A 226 -18.01 3.44 14.19
CA ILE A 226 -16.99 2.47 13.77
C ILE A 226 -15.84 2.46 14.77
N THR A 227 -15.42 1.26 15.16
CA THR A 227 -14.27 1.04 16.04
C THR A 227 -13.14 0.35 15.28
N MET A 228 -11.90 0.78 15.48
CA MET A 228 -10.72 0.16 14.91
C MET A 228 -9.56 0.20 15.90
N ASP A 229 -9.00 -0.97 16.19
CA ASP A 229 -7.77 -1.09 16.96
C ASP A 229 -6.57 -0.91 16.03
N PHE A 230 -6.18 0.33 15.79
CA PHE A 230 -5.04 0.65 14.94
C PHE A 230 -3.76 0.00 15.46
N ARG A 231 -2.88 -0.43 14.55
CA ARG A 231 -1.59 -1.09 14.84
C ARG A 231 -1.65 -2.43 15.59
N VAL A 232 -2.84 -2.97 15.86
CA VAL A 232 -2.99 -4.35 16.34
C VAL A 232 -2.94 -5.31 15.15
N ASP A 233 -2.10 -6.35 15.23
CA ASP A 233 -1.92 -7.32 14.16
C ASP A 233 -3.20 -8.12 13.84
N LYS A 234 -3.62 -8.01 12.59
CA LYS A 234 -4.80 -8.64 11.97
C LYS A 234 -4.41 -9.60 10.84
N THR A 235 -3.11 -9.77 10.61
CA THR A 235 -2.54 -10.77 9.71
C THR A 235 -2.86 -12.17 10.23
N LYS A 236 -2.85 -13.18 9.35
CA LYS A 236 -3.11 -14.57 9.71
C LYS A 236 -2.24 -15.04 10.89
N LYS A 237 -2.88 -15.43 11.99
CA LYS A 237 -2.25 -15.73 13.29
C LYS A 237 -1.80 -17.16 13.46
N THR A 238 -2.31 -18.06 12.62
CA THR A 238 -1.93 -19.47 12.60
C THR A 238 -1.81 -19.97 11.17
N PHE A 239 -0.76 -20.74 10.90
CA PHE A 239 -0.55 -21.49 9.67
C PHE A 239 -1.22 -22.88 9.74
N SER A 240 -1.12 -23.54 10.89
CA SER A 240 -1.73 -24.85 11.17
C SER A 240 -2.97 -24.73 12.08
N ALA A 241 -3.23 -25.73 12.93
CA ALA A 241 -4.40 -25.79 13.80
C ALA A 241 -4.26 -24.88 15.05
N SER A 242 -3.05 -24.66 15.54
CA SER A 242 -2.81 -23.84 16.73
C SER A 242 -1.46 -23.13 16.69
N LYS A 243 -1.30 -22.09 17.52
CA LYS A 243 -0.01 -21.39 17.67
C LYS A 243 1.10 -22.30 18.21
N GLU A 244 0.74 -23.29 19.01
CA GLU A 244 1.70 -24.23 19.58
C GLU A 244 2.18 -25.24 18.54
N ASP A 245 1.27 -25.74 17.70
CA ASP A 245 1.63 -26.59 16.56
C ASP A 245 2.55 -25.85 15.58
N ASP A 246 2.28 -24.57 15.34
CA ASP A 246 3.14 -23.69 14.54
C ASP A 246 4.53 -23.53 15.17
N ARG A 247 4.61 -23.34 16.50
CA ARG A 247 5.88 -23.22 17.23
C ARG A 247 6.73 -24.48 17.04
N VAL A 248 6.14 -25.64 17.31
CA VAL A 248 6.81 -26.95 17.17
C VAL A 248 7.24 -27.20 15.72
N LEU A 249 6.40 -26.85 14.75
CA LEU A 249 6.72 -27.00 13.34
C LEU A 249 7.91 -26.12 12.94
N LEU A 250 7.89 -24.84 13.33
CA LEU A 250 8.96 -23.91 13.00
C LEU A 250 10.31 -24.33 13.61
N GLU A 251 10.30 -24.75 14.88
CA GLU A 251 11.49 -25.26 15.58
C GLU A 251 12.09 -26.46 14.85
N LYS A 252 11.24 -27.41 14.46
CA LYS A 252 11.68 -28.60 13.71
C LYS A 252 12.28 -28.23 12.36
N LEU A 253 11.62 -27.36 11.59
CA LEU A 253 12.10 -26.93 10.28
C LEU A 253 13.43 -26.17 10.39
N ALA A 254 13.58 -25.31 11.41
CA ALA A 254 14.81 -24.59 11.66
C ALA A 254 15.96 -25.54 12.05
N ASP A 255 15.72 -26.52 12.91
CA ASP A 255 16.72 -27.53 13.31
C ASP A 255 17.16 -28.42 12.13
N ASP A 256 16.22 -28.84 11.28
CA ASP A 256 16.55 -29.62 10.08
C ASP A 256 17.34 -28.76 9.05
N GLY A 257 16.97 -27.49 8.89
CA GLY A 257 17.70 -26.52 8.07
C GLY A 257 19.12 -26.24 8.59
N LEU A 258 19.28 -26.09 9.91
CA LEU A 258 20.57 -25.92 10.58
C LEU A 258 21.50 -27.11 10.29
N LYS A 259 21.00 -28.34 10.43
CA LYS A 259 21.77 -29.55 10.11
C LYS A 259 22.17 -29.61 8.64
N MET A 260 21.31 -29.16 7.74
CA MET A 260 21.58 -29.15 6.31
C MET A 260 22.66 -28.11 5.94
N ARG A 261 22.53 -26.87 6.43
CA ARG A 261 23.38 -25.74 6.03
C ARG A 261 24.73 -25.72 6.77
N TYR A 262 24.75 -25.99 8.07
CA TYR A 262 25.95 -25.88 8.91
C TYR A 262 26.48 -27.22 9.46
N GLY A 263 25.68 -28.30 9.36
CA GLY A 263 26.01 -29.58 9.98
C GLY A 263 25.70 -29.64 11.48
N LYS A 264 25.82 -30.84 12.07
CA LYS A 264 25.39 -31.12 13.46
C LYS A 264 26.27 -30.49 14.57
N LYS A 265 27.45 -29.96 14.23
CA LYS A 265 28.47 -29.56 15.22
C LYS A 265 28.68 -28.05 15.34
N ASN A 266 27.93 -27.24 14.59
CA ASN A 266 28.09 -25.79 14.63
C ASN A 266 27.30 -25.19 15.81
N LEU A 267 27.97 -25.04 16.95
CA LEU A 267 27.39 -24.53 18.19
C LEU A 267 26.95 -23.06 18.06
N VAL A 268 27.74 -22.23 17.37
CA VAL A 268 27.45 -20.80 17.18
C VAL A 268 26.14 -20.61 16.41
N ALA A 269 25.95 -21.37 15.34
CA ALA A 269 24.71 -21.35 14.56
C ALA A 269 23.52 -21.87 15.37
N ALA A 270 23.70 -22.95 16.15
CA ALA A 270 22.64 -23.51 17.00
C ALA A 270 22.15 -22.50 18.05
N GLU A 271 23.07 -21.80 18.72
CA GLU A 271 22.74 -20.76 19.70
C GLU A 271 22.04 -19.56 19.05
N ARG A 272 22.43 -19.16 17.84
CA ARG A 272 21.75 -18.08 17.11
C ARG A 272 20.32 -18.48 16.72
N VAL A 273 20.12 -19.68 16.17
CA VAL A 273 18.80 -20.22 15.82
C VAL A 273 17.88 -20.24 17.05
N ALA A 274 18.35 -20.75 18.19
CA ALA A 274 17.54 -20.81 19.41
C ALA A 274 17.12 -19.41 19.92
N ARG A 275 18.03 -18.43 19.86
CA ARG A 275 17.72 -17.04 20.24
C ARG A 275 16.69 -16.41 19.30
N GLU A 276 16.87 -16.54 18.00
CA GLU A 276 15.94 -16.00 17.01
C GLU A 276 14.55 -16.63 17.12
N LEU A 277 14.45 -17.96 17.25
CA LEU A 277 13.19 -18.68 17.43
C LEU A 277 12.41 -18.17 18.64
N LYS A 278 13.10 -17.91 19.75
CA LYS A 278 12.49 -17.33 20.95
C LYS A 278 11.88 -15.96 20.65
N ILE A 279 12.64 -15.05 20.03
CA ILE A 279 12.16 -13.70 19.71
C ILE A 279 10.99 -13.76 18.72
N ILE A 280 11.07 -14.62 17.70
CA ILE A 280 9.98 -14.82 16.71
C ILE A 280 8.69 -15.26 17.42
N HIS A 281 8.81 -16.16 18.40
CA HIS A 281 7.66 -16.63 19.17
C HIS A 281 7.10 -15.55 20.09
N ASP A 282 7.96 -14.89 20.88
CA ASP A 282 7.57 -13.86 21.85
C ASP A 282 6.86 -12.68 21.17
N LEU A 283 7.27 -12.32 19.95
CA LEU A 283 6.64 -11.27 19.14
C LEU A 283 5.45 -11.75 18.30
N GLY A 284 5.15 -13.05 18.30
CA GLY A 284 3.98 -13.62 17.61
C GLY A 284 4.11 -13.79 16.10
N PHE A 285 5.34 -13.84 15.55
CA PHE A 285 5.61 -13.94 14.10
C PHE A 285 5.86 -15.37 13.60
N THR A 286 5.58 -16.39 14.41
CA THR A 286 5.74 -17.81 14.03
C THR A 286 4.95 -18.15 12.75
N SER A 287 3.68 -17.76 12.66
CA SER A 287 2.86 -18.01 11.47
C SER A 287 3.38 -17.28 10.24
N TYR A 288 3.91 -16.06 10.40
CA TYR A 288 4.49 -15.28 9.31
C TYR A 288 5.68 -15.99 8.66
N PHE A 289 6.60 -16.55 9.46
CA PHE A 289 7.70 -17.37 8.96
C PHE A 289 7.21 -18.64 8.25
N LEU A 290 6.22 -19.34 8.82
CA LEU A 290 5.67 -20.56 8.23
C LEU A 290 4.93 -20.31 6.92
N ILE A 291 4.20 -19.20 6.80
CA ILE A 291 3.52 -18.81 5.56
C ILE A 291 4.54 -18.56 4.46
N ASN A 292 5.60 -17.79 4.75
CA ASN A 292 6.68 -17.56 3.78
C ASN A 292 7.40 -18.88 3.42
N TRP A 293 7.64 -19.75 4.40
CA TRP A 293 8.16 -21.10 4.14
C TRP A 293 7.26 -21.93 3.23
N ASP A 294 5.93 -21.91 3.41
CA ASP A 294 4.99 -22.67 2.57
C ASP A 294 5.00 -22.17 1.12
N ILE A 295 5.09 -20.85 0.92
CA ILE A 295 5.24 -20.21 -0.40
C ILE A 295 6.52 -20.72 -1.08
N ILE A 296 7.64 -20.73 -0.35
CA ILE A 296 8.92 -21.22 -0.86
C ILE A 296 8.88 -22.72 -1.13
N ARG A 297 8.28 -23.51 -0.23
CA ARG A 297 8.11 -24.96 -0.38
C ARG A 297 7.28 -25.27 -1.63
N TYR A 298 6.24 -24.49 -1.91
CA TYR A 298 5.48 -24.61 -3.16
C TYR A 298 6.35 -24.29 -4.38
N ALA A 299 7.06 -23.17 -4.37
CA ALA A 299 7.95 -22.77 -5.46
C ALA A 299 9.00 -23.85 -5.78
N GLN A 300 9.64 -24.42 -4.76
CA GLN A 300 10.59 -25.52 -4.89
C GLN A 300 9.94 -26.76 -5.51
N SER A 301 8.72 -27.11 -5.10
CA SER A 301 7.99 -28.27 -5.66
C SER A 301 7.64 -28.11 -7.15
N ARG A 302 7.58 -26.87 -7.64
CA ARG A 302 7.33 -26.51 -9.04
C ARG A 302 8.62 -26.27 -9.83
N GLY A 303 9.77 -26.28 -9.17
CA GLY A 303 11.05 -25.95 -9.78
C GLY A 303 11.19 -24.47 -10.13
N PHE A 304 10.48 -23.58 -9.44
CA PHE A 304 10.56 -22.14 -9.66
C PHE A 304 11.79 -21.55 -8.99
N TYR A 305 12.41 -20.59 -9.68
CA TYR A 305 13.53 -19.83 -9.12
C TYR A 305 12.99 -18.66 -8.31
N TYR A 306 13.58 -18.48 -7.13
CA TYR A 306 13.23 -17.41 -6.21
C TYR A 306 14.47 -16.92 -5.46
N VAL A 307 14.39 -15.71 -4.93
CA VAL A 307 15.40 -15.13 -4.03
C VAL A 307 14.70 -14.30 -2.97
N GLY A 308 14.87 -14.62 -1.69
CA GLY A 308 14.51 -13.72 -0.59
C GLY A 308 15.60 -12.67 -0.37
N ARG A 309 15.22 -11.41 -0.11
CA ARG A 309 16.18 -10.32 0.09
C ARG A 309 15.71 -9.34 1.18
N GLY A 310 16.30 -8.15 1.19
CA GLY A 310 15.99 -7.12 2.19
C GLY A 310 16.53 -7.51 3.57
N SER A 311 15.88 -7.01 4.61
CA SER A 311 16.28 -7.32 5.99
C SER A 311 16.12 -8.80 6.34
N GLY A 312 15.29 -9.55 5.62
CA GLY A 312 15.10 -10.99 5.81
C GLY A 312 16.41 -11.80 5.77
N ALA A 313 17.41 -11.31 5.05
CA ALA A 313 18.74 -11.92 4.99
C ALA A 313 19.50 -11.92 6.34
N ASN A 314 19.06 -11.13 7.33
CA ASN A 314 19.69 -11.06 8.65
C ASN A 314 19.21 -12.17 9.60
N SER A 315 18.22 -12.99 9.21
CA SER A 315 17.71 -14.07 10.06
C SER A 315 18.33 -15.41 9.68
N ILE A 316 18.97 -16.05 10.66
CA ILE A 316 19.46 -17.43 10.49
C ILE A 316 18.31 -18.41 10.35
N VAL A 317 17.17 -18.14 11.00
CA VAL A 317 15.95 -18.96 10.84
C VAL A 317 15.46 -18.89 9.40
N ALA A 318 15.41 -17.71 8.80
CA ALA A 318 15.02 -17.56 7.38
C ALA A 318 15.98 -18.28 6.43
N TYR A 319 17.29 -18.23 6.70
CA TYR A 319 18.30 -18.97 5.96
C TYR A 319 18.14 -20.50 6.08
N CYS A 320 17.88 -21.00 7.29
CA CYS A 320 17.61 -22.43 7.56
C CYS A 320 16.34 -22.91 6.87
N LEU A 321 15.30 -22.08 6.83
CA LEU A 321 14.05 -22.35 6.10
C LEU A 321 14.19 -22.20 4.58
N ARG A 322 15.36 -21.78 4.08
CA ARG A 322 15.64 -21.48 2.67
C ARG A 322 14.77 -20.37 2.09
N ILE A 323 14.25 -19.48 2.93
CA ILE A 323 13.61 -18.24 2.49
C ILE A 323 14.67 -17.33 1.86
N THR A 324 15.84 -17.28 2.48
CA THR A 324 17.03 -16.61 1.96
C THR A 324 18.16 -17.61 1.71
N ASP A 325 19.08 -17.25 0.82
CA ASP A 325 20.32 -18.00 0.54
C ASP A 325 21.58 -17.26 1.04
N VAL A 326 21.39 -16.19 1.81
CA VAL A 326 22.47 -15.39 2.41
C VAL A 326 22.74 -15.88 3.83
N ASP A 327 23.98 -16.29 4.10
CA ASP A 327 24.42 -16.72 5.44
C ASP A 327 24.68 -15.50 6.33
N PRO A 328 23.86 -15.26 7.38
CA PRO A 328 24.02 -14.10 8.25
C PRO A 328 25.24 -14.21 9.17
N ILE A 329 25.75 -15.40 9.46
CA ILE A 329 26.96 -15.58 10.26
C ILE A 329 28.19 -15.25 9.41
N GLU A 330 28.25 -15.76 8.17
CA GLU A 330 29.34 -15.48 7.22
C GLU A 330 29.54 -13.97 7.03
N LEU A 331 28.43 -13.24 6.88
CA LEU A 331 28.44 -11.80 6.58
C LEU A 331 28.27 -10.90 7.82
N ASN A 332 28.29 -11.47 9.02
CA ASN A 332 28.13 -10.75 10.29
C ASN A 332 26.90 -9.80 10.30
N LEU A 333 25.75 -10.34 9.90
CA LEU A 333 24.46 -9.67 9.83
C LEU A 333 23.67 -9.84 11.14
N TYR A 334 22.91 -8.81 11.52
CA TYR A 334 22.23 -8.76 12.83
C TYR A 334 20.72 -8.95 12.69
N PHE A 335 20.19 -9.98 13.33
CA PHE A 335 18.75 -10.27 13.38
C PHE A 335 17.91 -9.10 13.85
N GLU A 336 18.40 -8.30 14.80
CA GLU A 336 17.70 -7.17 15.39
C GLU A 336 17.35 -6.08 14.36
N ARG A 337 18.13 -6.01 13.27
CA ARG A 337 17.84 -5.17 12.11
C ARG A 337 16.63 -5.67 11.31
N PHE A 338 16.44 -6.99 11.28
CA PHE A 338 15.21 -7.58 10.77
C PHE A 338 14.12 -7.35 11.79
N LEU A 339 14.19 -8.03 12.92
CA LEU A 339 13.14 -8.07 13.91
C LEU A 339 13.60 -7.44 15.22
N ASN A 340 13.06 -6.25 15.50
CA ASN A 340 13.36 -5.49 16.70
C ASN A 340 12.16 -5.57 17.68
N PRO A 341 12.37 -5.93 18.97
CA PRO A 341 11.31 -5.93 19.98
C PRO A 341 10.57 -4.59 20.15
N HIS A 342 11.22 -3.47 19.80
CA HIS A 342 10.61 -2.13 19.86
C HIS A 342 9.75 -1.80 18.63
N ARG A 343 9.74 -2.65 17.59
CA ARG A 343 8.98 -2.42 16.36
C ARG A 343 7.63 -3.15 16.43
N THR A 344 6.57 -2.46 16.00
CA THR A 344 5.20 -2.99 16.01
C THR A 344 4.85 -3.82 14.76
N SER A 345 5.55 -3.62 13.64
CA SER A 345 5.36 -4.36 12.38
C SER A 345 6.56 -5.25 12.08
N PRO A 346 6.36 -6.49 11.58
CA PRO A 346 7.45 -7.30 11.12
C PRO A 346 8.05 -6.70 9.85
N PRO A 347 9.37 -6.78 9.67
CA PRO A 347 10.01 -6.56 8.37
C PRO A 347 9.51 -7.55 7.30
N ASP A 348 9.60 -7.16 6.02
CA ASP A 348 9.28 -8.03 4.87
C ASP A 348 10.50 -8.91 4.47
N PHE A 349 10.21 -10.10 3.94
CA PHE A 349 11.21 -11.00 3.34
C PHE A 349 11.49 -10.71 1.87
N ASP A 350 10.67 -9.88 1.22
CA ASP A 350 10.82 -9.47 -0.19
C ASP A 350 11.21 -10.64 -1.10
N ILE A 351 10.28 -11.54 -1.39
CA ILE A 351 10.59 -12.74 -2.18
C ILE A 351 10.43 -12.45 -3.67
N ASP A 352 11.54 -12.42 -4.39
CA ASP A 352 11.57 -12.32 -5.85
C ASP A 352 11.27 -13.65 -6.51
N PHE A 353 10.38 -13.64 -7.50
CA PHE A 353 10.15 -14.75 -8.42
C PHE A 353 10.44 -14.33 -9.86
N SER A 354 10.68 -15.30 -10.75
CA SER A 354 10.62 -15.03 -12.19
C SER A 354 9.28 -14.42 -12.57
N TYR A 355 9.28 -13.44 -13.47
CA TYR A 355 8.06 -12.78 -13.96
C TYR A 355 7.05 -13.77 -14.58
N THR A 356 7.53 -14.91 -15.08
CA THR A 356 6.70 -15.98 -15.65
C THR A 356 6.01 -16.86 -14.60
N ASP A 357 6.59 -16.95 -13.40
CA ASP A 357 6.21 -17.94 -12.38
C ASP A 357 5.40 -17.29 -11.25
N ARG A 358 5.61 -15.99 -11.07
CA ARG A 358 5.00 -15.16 -10.03
C ARG A 358 3.48 -15.32 -9.95
N ASP A 359 2.79 -15.29 -11.08
CA ASP A 359 1.33 -15.30 -11.08
C ASP A 359 0.78 -16.66 -10.63
N GLU A 360 1.50 -17.75 -10.89
CA GLU A 360 1.15 -19.08 -10.36
C GLU A 360 1.37 -19.14 -8.83
N VAL A 361 2.42 -18.50 -8.33
CA VAL A 361 2.64 -18.39 -6.87
C VAL A 361 1.53 -17.58 -6.21
N ILE A 362 1.12 -16.47 -6.81
CA ILE A 362 -0.03 -15.67 -6.31
C ILE A 362 -1.29 -16.53 -6.30
N ASP A 363 -1.62 -17.21 -7.39
CA ASP A 363 -2.78 -18.10 -7.48
C ASP A 363 -2.75 -19.22 -6.42
N TYR A 364 -1.58 -19.82 -6.18
CA TYR A 364 -1.40 -20.79 -5.10
C TYR A 364 -1.77 -20.19 -3.74
N ILE A 365 -1.33 -18.96 -3.43
CA ILE A 365 -1.60 -18.31 -2.15
C ILE A 365 -3.10 -18.02 -1.99
N PHE A 366 -3.77 -17.53 -3.03
CA PHE A 366 -5.23 -17.37 -3.04
C PHE A 366 -5.97 -18.69 -2.78
N LYS A 367 -5.50 -19.79 -3.38
CA LYS A 367 -6.09 -21.13 -3.19
C LYS A 367 -5.80 -21.72 -1.80
N ARG A 368 -4.60 -21.51 -1.29
CA ARG A 368 -4.10 -22.09 -0.04
C ARG A 368 -4.70 -21.43 1.19
N TYR A 369 -4.77 -20.10 1.20
CA TYR A 369 -5.20 -19.31 2.36
C TYR A 369 -6.64 -18.78 2.23
N GLY A 370 -7.26 -18.97 1.07
CA GLY A 370 -8.68 -18.69 0.84
C GLY A 370 -8.93 -17.29 0.27
N LYS A 371 -9.78 -17.23 -0.77
CA LYS A 371 -10.09 -16.02 -1.54
C LYS A 371 -10.70 -14.87 -0.74
N HIS A 372 -11.30 -15.16 0.42
CA HIS A 372 -11.86 -14.14 1.31
C HIS A 372 -10.82 -13.54 2.26
N HIS A 373 -9.68 -14.20 2.46
CA HIS A 373 -8.63 -13.79 3.39
C HIS A 373 -7.41 -13.21 2.68
N VAL A 374 -7.29 -13.47 1.38
CA VAL A 374 -6.17 -13.03 0.54
C VAL A 374 -6.65 -11.95 -0.43
N ALA A 375 -5.89 -10.87 -0.52
CA ALA A 375 -6.07 -9.83 -1.54
C ALA A 375 -4.72 -9.20 -1.91
N LEU A 376 -4.55 -8.78 -3.16
CA LEU A 376 -3.45 -7.87 -3.51
C LEU A 376 -3.74 -6.46 -2.96
N LEU A 377 -2.72 -5.61 -2.89
CA LEU A 377 -2.88 -4.22 -2.45
C LEU A 377 -3.16 -3.27 -3.61
N ALA A 378 -3.92 -2.20 -3.35
CA ALA A 378 -4.04 -1.10 -4.30
C ALA A 378 -2.82 -0.17 -4.25
N SER A 379 -2.68 0.62 -5.30
CA SER A 379 -1.88 1.84 -5.30
C SER A 379 -2.70 2.99 -5.87
N TYR A 380 -2.37 4.21 -5.47
CA TYR A 380 -3.06 5.42 -5.93
C TYR A 380 -2.10 6.29 -6.76
N PRO A 381 -1.98 6.09 -8.08
CA PRO A 381 -1.20 6.98 -8.92
C PRO A 381 -1.72 8.40 -8.78
N THR A 382 -0.82 9.33 -8.47
CA THR A 382 -1.19 10.72 -8.25
C THR A 382 -0.93 11.58 -9.48
N PHE A 383 -1.66 12.69 -9.58
CA PHE A 383 -1.42 13.70 -10.60
C PHE A 383 -0.08 14.40 -10.37
N GLN A 384 0.89 14.10 -11.24
CA GLN A 384 2.20 14.75 -11.30
C GLN A 384 2.22 15.84 -12.38
N TYR A 385 3.17 16.79 -12.29
CA TYR A 385 3.20 18.00 -13.13
C TYR A 385 2.99 17.73 -14.63
N ASP A 386 3.80 16.86 -15.23
CA ASP A 386 3.69 16.59 -16.67
C ASP A 386 2.35 15.93 -17.05
N ALA A 387 1.85 15.03 -16.20
CA ALA A 387 0.55 14.41 -16.39
C ALA A 387 -0.58 15.44 -16.28
N ILE A 388 -0.51 16.36 -15.33
CA ILE A 388 -1.47 17.45 -15.15
C ILE A 388 -1.52 18.34 -16.39
N VAL A 389 -0.36 18.83 -16.85
CA VAL A 389 -0.28 19.71 -18.03
C VAL A 389 -0.84 19.00 -19.25
N LEU A 390 -0.53 17.71 -19.43
CA LEU A 390 -1.07 16.90 -20.51
C LEU A 390 -2.59 16.75 -20.43
N GLN A 391 -3.13 16.38 -19.27
CA GLN A 391 -4.57 16.13 -19.11
C GLN A 391 -5.39 17.42 -19.22
N LEU A 392 -4.98 18.49 -18.54
CA LEU A 392 -5.67 19.77 -18.64
C LEU A 392 -5.50 20.40 -20.03
N GLY A 393 -4.34 20.26 -20.66
CA GLY A 393 -4.13 20.66 -22.04
C GLY A 393 -5.13 20.01 -23.00
N LYS A 394 -5.37 18.69 -22.87
CA LYS A 394 -6.41 17.97 -23.62
C LYS A 394 -7.81 18.51 -23.32
N VAL A 395 -8.15 18.70 -22.04
CA VAL A 395 -9.46 19.21 -21.62
C VAL A 395 -9.76 20.60 -22.19
N PHE A 396 -8.74 21.45 -22.30
CA PHE A 396 -8.86 22.78 -22.90
C PHE A 396 -8.69 22.79 -24.43
N GLY A 397 -8.32 21.65 -25.05
CA GLY A 397 -8.16 21.53 -26.50
C GLY A 397 -6.86 22.12 -27.05
N LEU A 398 -5.79 22.19 -26.25
CA LEU A 398 -4.49 22.67 -26.70
C LEU A 398 -3.86 21.72 -27.73
N PRO A 399 -3.19 22.25 -28.77
CA PRO A 399 -2.32 21.46 -29.63
C PRO A 399 -1.21 20.76 -28.84
N VAL A 400 -0.82 19.56 -29.28
CA VAL A 400 0.21 18.73 -28.61
C VAL A 400 1.54 19.49 -28.43
N GLU A 401 1.91 20.33 -29.39
CA GLU A 401 3.16 21.09 -29.34
C GLU A 401 3.14 22.19 -28.26
N GLU A 402 1.99 22.81 -28.01
CA GLU A 402 1.84 23.78 -26.91
C GLU A 402 1.90 23.08 -25.54
N ILE A 403 1.31 21.89 -25.42
CA ILE A 403 1.38 21.07 -24.21
C ILE A 403 2.84 20.73 -23.88
N LYS A 404 3.59 20.23 -24.88
CA LYS A 404 5.02 19.90 -24.71
C LYS A 404 5.84 21.15 -24.36
N ALA A 405 5.57 22.27 -25.02
CA ALA A 405 6.25 23.53 -24.73
C ALA A 405 6.02 23.98 -23.27
N LEU A 406 4.79 23.84 -22.76
CA LEU A 406 4.47 24.17 -21.37
C LEU A 406 5.11 23.21 -20.37
N GLN A 407 5.18 21.90 -20.68
CA GLN A 407 5.90 20.92 -19.86
C GLN A 407 7.38 21.28 -19.71
N LEU A 408 8.03 21.64 -20.83
CA LEU A 408 9.45 21.98 -20.87
C LEU A 408 9.78 23.32 -20.22
N THR A 409 9.01 24.36 -20.53
CA THR A 409 9.33 25.74 -20.12
C THR A 409 8.79 26.08 -18.73
N GLN A 410 7.71 25.42 -18.31
CA GLN A 410 6.92 25.73 -17.11
C GLN A 410 6.46 27.20 -17.03
N LYS A 411 6.44 27.90 -18.17
CA LYS A 411 6.09 29.31 -18.28
C LYS A 411 4.83 29.43 -19.16
N PRO A 412 3.67 29.79 -18.59
CA PRO A 412 2.46 29.90 -19.38
C PRO A 412 2.54 31.11 -20.33
N ALA A 413 2.24 30.88 -21.61
CA ALA A 413 2.25 31.91 -22.66
C ALA A 413 0.92 32.66 -22.80
N ASP A 414 -0.19 32.06 -22.38
CA ASP A 414 -1.54 32.60 -22.53
C ASP A 414 -2.43 32.35 -21.31
N HIS A 415 -3.67 32.84 -21.36
CA HIS A 415 -4.64 32.70 -20.27
C HIS A 415 -5.03 31.24 -19.98
N ILE A 416 -5.17 30.38 -20.99
CA ILE A 416 -5.54 28.98 -20.79
C ILE A 416 -4.39 28.24 -20.11
N GLN A 417 -3.16 28.46 -20.54
CA GLN A 417 -1.97 27.91 -19.89
C GLN A 417 -1.86 28.41 -18.44
N GLN A 418 -2.21 29.66 -18.15
CA GLN A 418 -2.31 30.15 -16.76
C GLN A 418 -3.36 29.39 -15.95
N LEU A 419 -4.53 29.07 -16.52
CA LEU A 419 -5.55 28.25 -15.87
C LEU A 419 -5.05 26.82 -15.63
N ILE A 420 -4.34 26.21 -16.59
CA ILE A 420 -3.71 24.90 -16.46
C ILE A 420 -2.76 24.90 -15.25
N ILE A 421 -1.88 25.88 -15.14
CA ILE A 421 -0.94 25.96 -14.00
C ILE A 421 -1.68 26.22 -12.69
N ARG A 422 -2.68 27.11 -12.69
CA ARG A 422 -3.45 27.46 -11.49
C ARG A 422 -4.21 26.26 -10.92
N TYR A 423 -5.01 25.58 -11.74
CA TYR A 423 -5.77 24.40 -11.29
C TYR A 423 -4.86 23.18 -11.14
N GLY A 424 -3.81 23.09 -11.95
CA GLY A 424 -2.79 22.05 -11.85
C GLY A 424 -2.12 22.01 -10.48
N ARG A 425 -1.77 23.17 -9.91
CA ARG A 425 -1.26 23.25 -8.54
C ARG A 425 -2.24 22.73 -7.50
N MET A 426 -3.55 22.89 -7.71
CA MET A 426 -4.57 22.41 -6.77
C MET A 426 -4.77 20.90 -6.82
N MET A 427 -4.49 20.26 -7.97
CA MET A 427 -4.60 18.80 -8.12
C MET A 427 -3.26 18.07 -7.98
N LEU A 428 -2.17 18.78 -7.71
CA LEU A 428 -0.86 18.14 -7.51
C LEU A 428 -0.98 17.14 -6.36
N ASN A 429 -0.52 15.91 -6.59
CA ASN A 429 -0.63 14.78 -5.66
C ASN A 429 -2.06 14.27 -5.39
N PHE A 430 -3.10 14.75 -6.09
CA PHE A 430 -4.42 14.13 -6.00
C PHE A 430 -4.35 12.69 -6.54
N PRO A 431 -4.99 11.72 -5.86
CA PRO A 431 -5.11 10.37 -6.39
C PRO A 431 -6.01 10.39 -7.63
N SER A 432 -5.52 9.81 -8.71
CA SER A 432 -6.14 9.95 -10.03
C SER A 432 -7.06 8.78 -10.40
N HIS A 433 -6.75 7.57 -9.94
CA HIS A 433 -7.52 6.35 -10.14
C HIS A 433 -6.98 5.26 -9.21
N LEU A 434 -7.74 4.17 -9.08
CA LEU A 434 -7.31 2.98 -8.38
C LEU A 434 -6.43 2.11 -9.31
N SER A 435 -5.26 1.70 -8.83
CA SER A 435 -4.34 0.82 -9.57
C SER A 435 -3.89 -0.34 -8.68
N LEU A 436 -3.22 -1.32 -9.28
CA LEU A 436 -2.65 -2.47 -8.58
C LEU A 436 -1.25 -2.12 -8.05
N HIS A 437 -0.98 -2.41 -6.77
CA HIS A 437 0.36 -2.35 -6.21
C HIS A 437 1.23 -3.48 -6.81
N PRO A 438 2.49 -3.19 -7.20
CA PRO A 438 3.28 -4.15 -7.97
C PRO A 438 3.68 -5.40 -7.20
N CYS A 439 3.72 -5.42 -5.86
CA CYS A 439 4.37 -6.48 -5.08
C CYS A 439 3.49 -7.05 -3.94
N GLY A 440 3.03 -6.18 -3.05
CA GLY A 440 2.36 -6.58 -1.81
C GLY A 440 0.98 -7.22 -1.93
N MET A 441 0.80 -8.19 -1.05
CA MET A 441 -0.42 -8.95 -0.82
C MET A 441 -0.70 -9.04 0.67
N LEU A 442 -1.97 -9.17 1.02
CA LEU A 442 -2.45 -9.34 2.38
C LEU A 442 -2.91 -10.78 2.57
N ILE A 443 -2.61 -11.35 3.73
CA ILE A 443 -3.16 -12.63 4.20
C ILE A 443 -3.69 -12.39 5.62
N SER A 444 -5.00 -12.20 5.70
CA SER A 444 -5.69 -11.70 6.90
C SER A 444 -6.32 -12.82 7.72
N GLU A 445 -6.40 -12.64 9.04
CA GLU A 445 -7.06 -13.61 9.94
C GLU A 445 -8.58 -13.61 9.74
N ALA A 446 -9.18 -12.42 9.69
CA ALA A 446 -10.59 -12.25 9.35
C ALA A 446 -10.73 -11.89 7.86
N PRO A 447 -11.89 -12.13 7.22
CA PRO A 447 -12.07 -11.79 5.81
C PRO A 447 -11.70 -10.34 5.48
N ILE A 448 -11.11 -10.09 4.32
CA ILE A 448 -10.64 -8.77 3.89
C ILE A 448 -11.78 -7.75 3.87
N ASP A 449 -13.03 -8.18 3.60
CA ASP A 449 -14.21 -7.32 3.62
C ASP A 449 -14.44 -6.65 4.99
N ASN A 450 -13.90 -7.18 6.09
CA ASN A 450 -13.92 -6.49 7.38
C ASN A 450 -13.13 -5.16 7.36
N TYR A 451 -12.21 -5.01 6.42
CA TYR A 451 -11.24 -3.92 6.34
C TYR A 451 -11.43 -3.08 5.08
N ALA A 452 -11.66 -3.70 3.92
CA ALA A 452 -11.76 -2.96 2.68
C ALA A 452 -12.61 -3.70 1.65
N ALA A 453 -13.28 -2.95 0.78
CA ALA A 453 -13.85 -3.51 -0.43
C ALA A 453 -12.74 -3.96 -1.39
N LEU A 454 -13.08 -4.88 -2.29
CA LEU A 454 -12.19 -5.40 -3.31
C LEU A 454 -12.62 -4.96 -4.72
N PHE A 455 -11.68 -4.98 -5.66
CA PHE A 455 -11.94 -4.84 -7.09
C PHE A 455 -11.10 -5.84 -7.89
N MET A 456 -11.47 -6.05 -9.16
CA MET A 456 -10.77 -6.97 -10.06
C MET A 456 -9.98 -6.19 -11.13
N PRO A 457 -8.66 -5.95 -10.94
CA PRO A 457 -7.81 -5.40 -12.00
C PRO A 457 -7.66 -6.38 -13.18
N PRO A 458 -7.17 -5.93 -14.35
CA PRO A 458 -6.94 -6.78 -15.51
C PRO A 458 -6.06 -8.01 -15.25
N LYS A 459 -5.22 -7.97 -14.21
CA LYS A 459 -4.37 -9.09 -13.79
C LYS A 459 -5.17 -10.32 -13.32
N GLY A 460 -6.44 -10.16 -12.93
CA GLY A 460 -7.31 -11.29 -12.57
C GLY A 460 -7.22 -11.77 -11.12
N PHE A 461 -6.62 -10.97 -10.22
CA PHE A 461 -6.55 -11.25 -8.80
C PHE A 461 -7.29 -10.18 -8.00
N ALA A 462 -8.14 -10.59 -7.07
CA ALA A 462 -8.88 -9.67 -6.21
C ALA A 462 -7.90 -8.76 -5.44
N THR A 463 -8.17 -7.46 -5.47
CA THR A 463 -7.27 -6.44 -4.93
C THR A 463 -8.06 -5.56 -3.96
N ALA A 464 -7.53 -5.37 -2.75
CA ALA A 464 -8.12 -4.51 -1.75
C ALA A 464 -8.01 -3.05 -2.19
N GLN A 465 -9.05 -2.26 -1.96
CA GLN A 465 -9.08 -0.84 -2.31
C GLN A 465 -8.11 0.02 -1.48
N ILE A 466 -7.60 -0.51 -0.36
CA ILE A 466 -6.60 0.15 0.50
C ILE A 466 -5.18 -0.05 -0.04
N ASP A 467 -4.33 0.96 0.15
CA ASP A 467 -2.90 0.88 -0.17
C ASP A 467 -2.08 0.28 0.98
N MET A 468 -0.76 0.20 0.78
CA MET A 468 0.16 -0.38 1.75
C MET A 468 0.24 0.43 3.06
N PHE A 469 0.06 1.75 3.01
CA PHE A 469 0.18 2.59 4.19
C PHE A 469 -1.04 2.41 5.09
N VAL A 470 -2.24 2.44 4.50
CA VAL A 470 -3.48 2.17 5.23
C VAL A 470 -3.47 0.75 5.77
N ALA A 471 -3.01 -0.25 5.00
CA ALA A 471 -2.91 -1.62 5.46
C ALA A 471 -1.99 -1.77 6.69
N GLU A 472 -0.80 -1.17 6.67
CA GLU A 472 0.12 -1.17 7.82
C GLU A 472 -0.50 -0.48 9.05
N GLU A 473 -1.15 0.67 8.85
CA GLU A 473 -1.77 1.45 9.92
C GLU A 473 -2.90 0.69 10.63
N ILE A 474 -3.71 -0.06 9.87
CA ILE A 474 -4.73 -0.96 10.44
C ILE A 474 -4.17 -2.31 10.89
N GLY A 475 -2.85 -2.52 10.85
CA GLY A 475 -2.20 -3.74 11.36
C GLY A 475 -2.33 -4.97 10.46
N LEU A 476 -2.45 -4.80 9.15
CA LEU A 476 -2.32 -5.86 8.16
C LEU A 476 -0.92 -5.83 7.55
N ASN A 477 -0.11 -6.82 7.92
CA ASN A 477 1.24 -6.95 7.38
C ASN A 477 1.18 -7.51 5.97
N LYS A 478 2.05 -6.98 5.11
CA LYS A 478 2.13 -7.39 3.71
C LYS A 478 3.08 -8.58 3.55
N PHE A 479 2.83 -9.34 2.48
CA PHE A 479 3.74 -10.32 1.93
C PHE A 479 4.13 -9.84 0.53
N ASP A 480 5.36 -9.37 0.36
CA ASP A 480 5.83 -8.91 -0.95
C ASP A 480 6.27 -10.10 -1.80
N ILE A 481 5.44 -10.40 -2.82
CA ILE A 481 5.74 -11.36 -3.88
C ILE A 481 6.17 -10.57 -5.10
N LEU A 482 7.47 -10.47 -5.32
CA LEU A 482 8.07 -9.61 -6.33
C LEU A 482 8.33 -10.35 -7.64
N SER A 483 8.56 -9.56 -8.68
CA SER A 483 8.95 -10.03 -10.01
C SER A 483 10.35 -9.56 -10.34
N GLN A 484 11.28 -10.50 -10.51
CA GLN A 484 12.63 -10.23 -10.98
C GLN A 484 12.88 -10.89 -12.33
N ARG A 485 13.20 -10.08 -13.35
CA ARG A 485 13.45 -10.57 -14.72
C ARG A 485 14.72 -11.41 -14.82
N GLY A 486 15.75 -11.08 -14.02
CA GLY A 486 17.02 -11.80 -13.99
C GLY A 486 16.87 -13.30 -13.72
N LEU A 487 15.92 -13.69 -12.85
CA LEU A 487 15.67 -15.10 -12.53
C LEU A 487 15.14 -15.88 -13.73
N GLY A 488 14.27 -15.26 -14.54
CA GLY A 488 13.78 -15.86 -15.78
C GLY A 488 14.91 -16.10 -16.80
N HIS A 489 15.83 -15.13 -16.95
CA HIS A 489 16.99 -15.26 -17.83
C HIS A 489 17.96 -16.36 -17.39
N ILE A 490 18.24 -16.45 -16.08
CA ILE A 490 19.08 -17.53 -15.54
C ILE A 490 18.47 -18.88 -15.87
N ARG A 491 17.17 -19.07 -15.64
CA ARG A 491 16.47 -20.33 -15.95
C ARG A 491 16.56 -20.71 -17.42
N GLU A 492 16.32 -19.76 -18.32
CA GLU A 492 16.41 -19.99 -19.76
C GLU A 492 17.83 -20.38 -20.18
N ALA A 493 18.85 -19.66 -19.68
CA ALA A 493 20.24 -19.96 -19.96
C ALA A 493 20.63 -21.39 -19.51
N LEU A 494 20.20 -21.80 -18.32
CA LEU A 494 20.46 -23.14 -17.80
C LEU A 494 19.75 -24.23 -18.60
N SER A 495 18.50 -23.99 -19.00
CA SER A 495 17.78 -24.90 -19.90
C SER A 495 18.54 -25.10 -21.21
N LEU A 496 19.04 -24.03 -21.82
CA LEU A 496 19.82 -24.10 -23.06
C LEU A 496 21.16 -24.80 -22.86
N ILE A 497 21.85 -24.58 -21.74
CA ILE A 497 23.10 -25.28 -21.41
C ILE A 497 22.83 -26.78 -21.27
N ARG A 498 21.77 -27.17 -20.55
CA ARG A 498 21.39 -28.57 -20.37
C ARG A 498 21.05 -29.25 -21.69
N VAL A 499 20.26 -28.61 -22.55
CA VAL A 499 19.88 -29.15 -23.87
C VAL A 499 21.10 -29.29 -24.78
N ASN A 500 21.97 -28.28 -24.83
CA ASN A 500 23.08 -28.25 -25.80
C ASN A 500 24.34 -28.98 -25.33
N LYS A 501 24.55 -29.11 -24.02
CA LYS A 501 25.79 -29.63 -23.42
C LYS A 501 25.57 -30.80 -22.47
N GLY A 502 24.33 -31.10 -22.09
CA GLY A 502 24.04 -32.13 -21.08
C GLY A 502 24.53 -31.78 -19.67
N ILE A 503 24.85 -30.51 -19.41
CA ILE A 503 25.39 -30.04 -18.14
C ILE A 503 24.24 -29.45 -17.30
N ASP A 504 24.11 -29.93 -16.06
CA ASP A 504 23.20 -29.37 -15.07
C ASP A 504 24.00 -28.48 -14.09
N ILE A 505 23.54 -27.25 -13.86
CA ILE A 505 24.21 -26.29 -12.99
C ILE A 505 23.27 -25.91 -11.86
N ASP A 506 23.72 -26.09 -10.63
CA ASP A 506 23.02 -25.61 -9.45
C ASP A 506 23.40 -24.14 -9.18
N ILE A 507 22.40 -23.25 -9.19
CA ILE A 507 22.58 -21.81 -8.91
C ILE A 507 22.66 -21.49 -7.42
N HIS A 508 22.25 -22.43 -6.55
CA HIS A 508 22.28 -22.24 -5.11
C HIS A 508 23.66 -22.56 -4.51
N ASP A 509 24.59 -23.13 -5.30
CA ASP A 509 26.00 -23.30 -4.92
C ASP A 509 26.78 -21.98 -5.06
N SER A 510 26.42 -21.01 -4.23
CA SER A 510 27.01 -19.65 -4.24
C SER A 510 28.52 -19.67 -4.01
N ASN A 511 29.02 -20.58 -3.19
CA ASN A 511 30.45 -20.72 -2.88
C ASN A 511 31.27 -21.07 -4.12
N LYS A 512 30.76 -21.92 -5.01
CA LYS A 512 31.43 -22.22 -6.26
C LYS A 512 31.59 -20.98 -7.15
N PHE A 513 30.56 -20.14 -7.23
CA PHE A 513 30.62 -18.93 -8.06
C PHE A 513 31.48 -17.82 -7.44
N LYS A 514 31.42 -17.63 -6.12
CA LYS A 514 32.25 -16.67 -5.38
C LYS A 514 33.74 -16.92 -5.57
N ASN A 515 34.15 -18.18 -5.79
CA ASN A 515 35.54 -18.60 -5.91
C ASN A 515 35.98 -18.91 -7.37
N ASP A 516 35.14 -18.66 -8.39
CA ASP A 516 35.53 -18.90 -9.79
C ASP A 516 36.31 -17.70 -10.35
N GLU A 517 37.60 -17.91 -10.63
CA GLU A 517 38.50 -16.89 -11.18
C GLU A 517 38.00 -16.29 -12.50
N ARG A 518 37.24 -17.04 -13.31
CA ARG A 518 36.67 -16.51 -14.57
C ARG A 518 35.57 -15.50 -14.29
N VAL A 519 34.78 -15.69 -13.22
CA VAL A 519 33.79 -14.72 -12.77
C VAL A 519 34.49 -13.49 -12.22
N ALA A 520 35.47 -13.69 -11.34
CA ALA A 520 36.27 -12.61 -10.76
C ALA A 520 36.98 -11.75 -11.82
N SER A 521 37.58 -12.37 -12.84
CA SER A 521 38.19 -11.69 -14.00
C SER A 521 37.18 -10.82 -14.75
N GLN A 522 35.97 -11.31 -15.06
CA GLN A 522 34.95 -10.51 -15.75
C GLN A 522 34.51 -9.30 -14.93
N VAL A 523 34.34 -9.44 -13.62
CA VAL A 523 33.97 -8.32 -12.73
C VAL A 523 35.09 -7.27 -12.66
N ARG A 524 36.34 -7.71 -12.51
CA ARG A 524 37.53 -6.86 -12.43
C ARG A 524 37.78 -6.05 -13.70
N GLU A 525 37.49 -6.63 -14.87
CA GLU A 525 37.52 -5.94 -16.17
C GLU A 525 36.25 -5.11 -16.45
N ALA A 526 35.26 -5.20 -15.55
CA ALA A 526 33.90 -4.66 -15.69
C ALA A 526 33.22 -5.05 -17.01
N ASN A 527 33.39 -6.31 -17.39
CA ASN A 527 32.63 -6.97 -18.45
C ASN A 527 31.31 -7.51 -17.89
N THR A 528 30.43 -6.60 -17.46
CA THR A 528 29.24 -6.91 -16.66
C THR A 528 27.94 -6.47 -17.35
N ILE A 529 27.95 -6.26 -18.67
CA ILE A 529 26.72 -5.95 -19.42
C ILE A 529 25.79 -7.17 -19.34
N GLY A 530 24.54 -6.96 -18.92
CA GLY A 530 23.59 -8.05 -18.67
C GLY A 530 23.71 -8.71 -17.30
N CYS A 531 24.63 -8.26 -16.44
CA CYS A 531 24.71 -8.68 -15.05
C CYS A 531 23.85 -7.77 -14.18
N PHE A 532 22.86 -8.36 -13.50
CA PHE A 532 21.96 -7.66 -12.60
C PHE A 532 22.72 -6.80 -11.56
N TYR A 533 22.22 -5.60 -11.26
CA TYR A 533 22.82 -4.58 -10.37
C TYR A 533 24.14 -3.94 -10.85
N ILE A 534 24.98 -4.64 -11.62
CA ILE A 534 26.37 -4.23 -11.89
C ILE A 534 26.66 -3.84 -13.34
N GLU A 535 25.63 -3.63 -14.16
CA GLU A 535 25.77 -3.31 -15.59
C GLU A 535 25.89 -1.81 -15.91
N SER A 536 25.48 -0.91 -15.00
CA SER A 536 25.38 0.52 -15.31
C SER A 536 26.76 1.14 -15.58
N PRO A 537 26.85 2.19 -16.44
CA PRO A 537 28.14 2.83 -16.75
C PRO A 537 28.90 3.30 -15.51
N ALA A 538 28.20 3.91 -14.54
CA ALA A 538 28.80 4.40 -13.30
C ALA A 538 29.33 3.26 -12.42
N MET A 539 28.54 2.19 -12.27
CA MET A 539 28.94 1.01 -11.52
C MET A 539 30.15 0.31 -12.15
N ARG A 540 30.16 0.13 -13.47
CA ARG A 540 31.29 -0.46 -14.20
C ARG A 540 32.58 0.34 -14.04
N GLN A 541 32.50 1.67 -14.04
CA GLN A 541 33.65 2.52 -13.75
C GLN A 541 34.15 2.35 -12.31
N LEU A 542 33.23 2.22 -11.34
CA LEU A 542 33.59 1.96 -9.95
C LEU A 542 34.28 0.60 -9.79
N LEU A 543 33.73 -0.47 -10.39
CA LEU A 543 34.34 -1.80 -10.35
C LEU A 543 35.77 -1.79 -10.93
N LYS A 544 36.00 -1.11 -12.05
CA LYS A 544 37.35 -0.92 -12.61
C LYS A 544 38.29 -0.17 -11.66
N LYS A 545 37.80 0.88 -11.00
CA LYS A 545 38.59 1.64 -10.02
C LYS A 545 38.96 0.79 -8.82
N LEU A 546 38.05 -0.06 -8.33
CA LEU A 546 38.30 -0.97 -7.23
C LEU A 546 39.08 -2.23 -7.65
N ARG A 547 39.19 -2.52 -8.95
CA ARG A 547 39.67 -3.82 -9.45
C ARG A 547 38.95 -4.98 -8.76
N CYS A 548 37.64 -4.82 -8.55
CA CYS A 548 36.81 -5.72 -7.76
C CYS A 548 36.90 -7.16 -8.29
N ASP A 549 37.38 -8.09 -7.47
CA ASP A 549 37.48 -9.52 -7.80
C ASP A 549 36.91 -10.45 -6.72
N ASP A 550 36.39 -9.90 -5.61
CA ASP A 550 35.72 -10.65 -4.55
C ASP A 550 34.28 -10.16 -4.27
N TYR A 551 33.53 -10.97 -3.52
CA TYR A 551 32.13 -10.71 -3.20
C TYR A 551 31.92 -9.53 -2.23
N ILE A 552 32.78 -9.36 -1.21
CA ILE A 552 32.62 -8.32 -0.19
C ILE A 552 32.81 -6.95 -0.84
N THR A 553 33.84 -6.81 -1.68
CA THR A 553 34.08 -5.58 -2.46
C THR A 553 32.92 -5.28 -3.41
N LEU A 554 32.30 -6.29 -4.01
CA LEU A 554 31.13 -6.12 -4.88
C LEU A 554 29.92 -5.58 -4.12
N VAL A 555 29.66 -6.11 -2.91
CA VAL A 555 28.59 -5.65 -2.01
C VAL A 555 28.82 -4.20 -1.59
N ALA A 556 30.04 -3.86 -1.17
CA ALA A 556 30.39 -2.48 -0.82
C ALA A 556 30.26 -1.52 -2.01
N ALA A 557 30.73 -1.92 -3.21
CA ALA A 557 30.61 -1.13 -4.43
C ALA A 557 29.14 -0.79 -4.74
N SER A 558 28.23 -1.77 -4.58
CA SER A 558 26.80 -1.57 -4.78
C SER A 558 26.14 -0.62 -3.77
N SER A 559 26.74 -0.51 -2.59
CA SER A 559 26.24 0.37 -1.52
C SER A 559 26.72 1.80 -1.70
N ILE A 560 27.96 2.01 -2.17
CA ILE A 560 28.56 3.35 -2.31
C ILE A 560 28.23 4.07 -3.62
N ILE A 561 27.79 3.36 -4.67
CA ILE A 561 27.49 3.95 -6.00
C ILE A 561 26.18 4.76 -6.03
N ARG A 562 25.68 5.22 -4.87
CA ARG A 562 24.44 5.98 -4.74
C ARG A 562 24.70 7.49 -4.87
N PRO A 563 23.77 8.29 -5.44
CA PRO A 563 23.97 9.72 -5.65
C PRO A 563 24.36 10.49 -4.38
N GLY A 564 23.68 10.25 -3.25
CA GLY A 564 23.99 10.92 -1.98
C GLY A 564 25.37 10.56 -1.41
N VAL A 565 25.79 9.30 -1.56
CA VAL A 565 27.11 8.81 -1.11
C VAL A 565 28.24 9.38 -1.96
N SER A 566 28.00 9.53 -3.25
CA SER A 566 28.98 10.11 -4.18
C SER A 566 29.22 11.61 -3.89
N GLN A 567 28.18 12.33 -3.46
CA GLN A 567 28.26 13.76 -3.13
C GLN A 567 28.97 14.05 -1.81
N SER A 568 28.91 13.14 -0.82
CA SER A 568 29.52 13.34 0.49
C SER A 568 31.04 13.14 0.53
N GLY A 569 31.65 12.67 -0.57
CA GLY A 569 33.07 12.30 -0.62
C GLY A 569 33.37 10.90 -0.06
N MET A 570 32.37 10.22 0.53
CA MET A 570 32.54 8.90 1.12
C MET A 570 33.01 7.83 0.12
N MET A 571 32.47 7.85 -1.11
CA MET A 571 32.92 6.95 -2.18
C MET A 571 34.41 7.17 -2.52
N ARG A 572 34.87 8.42 -2.54
CA ARG A 572 36.27 8.75 -2.84
C ARG A 572 37.19 8.24 -1.74
N GLU A 573 36.81 8.43 -0.49
CA GLU A 573 37.57 7.97 0.67
C GLU A 573 37.66 6.44 0.72
N TYR A 574 36.55 5.74 0.47
CA TYR A 574 36.55 4.28 0.37
C TYR A 574 37.54 3.79 -0.70
N ILE A 575 37.50 4.35 -1.92
CA ILE A 575 38.42 3.98 -2.99
C ILE A 575 39.88 4.25 -2.59
N TYR A 576 40.15 5.38 -1.94
CA TYR A 576 41.51 5.71 -1.50
C TYR A 576 42.04 4.68 -0.48
N ARG A 577 41.26 4.39 0.56
CA ARG A 577 41.64 3.43 1.61
C ARG A 577 41.72 2.01 1.09
N TYR A 578 40.87 1.64 0.15
CA TYR A 578 40.93 0.33 -0.52
C TYR A 578 42.29 0.09 -1.19
N HIS A 579 42.86 1.11 -1.86
CA HIS A 579 44.19 1.00 -2.50
C HIS A 579 45.36 1.26 -1.54
N HIS A 580 45.08 1.84 -0.37
CA HIS A 580 46.08 2.20 0.64
C HIS A 580 45.64 1.74 2.04
N PRO A 581 45.38 0.43 2.25
CA PRO A 581 44.87 -0.07 3.52
C PRO A 581 45.82 0.23 4.68
N GLU A 582 47.14 0.23 4.41
CA GLU A 582 48.19 0.56 5.37
C GLU A 582 48.18 2.01 5.86
N ARG A 583 47.48 2.91 5.15
CA ARG A 583 47.34 4.33 5.50
C ARG A 583 46.02 4.63 6.17
N THR A 584 45.19 3.62 6.42
CA THR A 584 43.89 3.80 7.07
C THR A 584 44.09 4.16 8.54
N VAL A 585 43.67 5.37 8.91
CA VAL A 585 43.63 5.79 10.31
C VAL A 585 42.21 5.59 10.83
N TYR A 586 42.05 4.64 11.75
CA TYR A 586 40.80 4.40 12.44
C TYR A 586 40.61 5.42 13.57
N LEU A 587 39.37 5.87 13.77
CA LEU A 587 39.04 6.84 14.82
C LEU A 587 39.16 6.24 16.23
N HIS A 588 39.00 4.93 16.35
CA HIS A 588 39.04 4.17 17.59
C HIS A 588 39.34 2.68 17.29
N PRO A 589 39.98 1.91 18.20
CA PRO A 589 40.25 0.48 17.97
C PRO A 589 39.01 -0.36 17.59
N LEU A 590 37.84 -0.02 18.14
CA LEU A 590 36.57 -0.68 17.79
C LEU A 590 36.16 -0.51 16.31
N PHE A 591 36.55 0.59 15.66
CA PHE A 591 36.33 0.75 14.22
C PHE A 591 37.22 -0.21 13.43
N GLU A 592 38.46 -0.43 13.87
CA GLU A 592 39.33 -1.42 13.25
C GLU A 592 38.78 -2.84 13.45
N GLU A 593 38.29 -3.15 14.64
CA GLU A 593 37.75 -4.47 14.97
C GLU A 593 36.48 -4.81 14.15
N HIS A 594 35.55 -3.86 14.03
CA HIS A 594 34.22 -4.13 13.47
C HIS A 594 33.99 -3.63 12.04
N MET A 595 34.88 -2.76 11.53
CA MET A 595 34.76 -2.13 10.21
C MET A 595 36.05 -2.22 9.37
N LYS A 596 36.86 -3.26 9.62
CA LYS A 596 38.07 -3.52 8.82
C LYS A 596 37.75 -3.67 7.33
N GLU A 597 36.67 -4.37 7.02
CA GLU A 597 36.23 -4.67 5.65
C GLU A 597 35.83 -3.43 4.86
N THR A 598 35.42 -2.38 5.56
CA THR A 598 35.03 -1.09 4.96
C THR A 598 36.08 0.00 5.18
N PHE A 599 37.26 -0.37 5.67
CA PHE A 599 38.38 0.53 5.97
C PHE A 599 37.97 1.69 6.90
N GLY A 600 37.08 1.42 7.85
CA GLY A 600 36.55 2.40 8.79
C GLY A 600 35.59 3.43 8.16
N VAL A 601 35.12 3.21 6.93
CA VAL A 601 34.08 4.02 6.28
C VAL A 601 32.72 3.38 6.56
N MET A 602 31.76 4.14 7.08
CA MET A 602 30.40 3.63 7.35
C MET A 602 29.62 3.46 6.05
N VAL A 603 29.74 2.30 5.42
CA VAL A 603 29.10 1.98 4.14
C VAL A 603 27.72 1.37 4.38
N PHE A 604 27.61 0.54 5.41
CA PHE A 604 26.40 -0.19 5.76
C PHE A 604 25.71 0.45 6.96
N GLN A 605 24.39 0.30 7.04
CA GLN A 605 23.65 0.70 8.24
C GLN A 605 24.05 -0.16 9.45
N GLU A 606 24.46 -1.41 9.21
CA GLU A 606 25.03 -2.34 10.19
C GLU A 606 26.32 -1.79 10.80
N ASP A 607 27.12 -1.01 10.06
CA ASP A 607 28.31 -0.37 10.61
C ASP A 607 27.94 0.65 11.68
N VAL A 608 26.83 1.37 11.51
CA VAL A 608 26.32 2.33 12.49
C VAL A 608 25.86 1.61 13.75
N ILE A 609 25.07 0.54 13.59
CA ILE A 609 24.57 -0.30 14.69
C ILE A 609 25.72 -0.91 15.48
N LYS A 610 26.74 -1.45 14.80
CA LYS A 610 27.95 -2.02 15.43
C LYS A 610 28.64 -0.99 16.32
N ILE A 611 28.90 0.21 15.80
CA ILE A 611 29.60 1.24 16.58
C ILE A 611 28.72 1.72 17.74
N ALA A 612 27.43 1.94 17.52
CA ALA A 612 26.50 2.32 18.58
C ALA A 612 26.46 1.27 19.72
N HIS A 613 26.39 -0.01 19.37
CA HIS A 613 26.43 -1.12 20.33
C HIS A 613 27.77 -1.20 21.09
N PHE A 614 28.88 -1.35 20.37
CA PHE A 614 30.17 -1.63 21.01
C PHE A 614 30.85 -0.40 21.63
N PHE A 615 30.63 0.80 21.08
CA PHE A 615 31.23 2.04 21.61
C PHE A 615 30.35 2.70 22.68
N ALA A 616 29.04 2.82 22.44
CA ALA A 616 28.14 3.50 23.38
C ALA A 616 27.48 2.55 24.39
N GLY A 617 27.61 1.23 24.21
CA GLY A 617 27.03 0.22 25.11
C GLY A 617 25.51 0.06 24.98
N LEU A 618 24.92 0.56 23.88
CA LEU A 618 23.50 0.36 23.57
C LEU A 618 23.24 -1.12 23.29
N ASP A 619 22.04 -1.63 23.57
CA ASP A 619 21.68 -2.96 23.08
C ASP A 619 21.44 -2.96 21.55
N LEU A 620 21.45 -4.13 20.91
CA LEU A 620 21.29 -4.24 19.45
C LEU A 620 19.89 -3.86 18.94
N GLY A 621 18.89 -3.80 19.82
CA GLY A 621 17.56 -3.28 19.50
C GLY A 621 17.49 -1.76 19.63
N GLU A 622 18.24 -1.15 20.53
CA GLU A 622 18.36 0.30 20.70
C GLU A 622 19.28 0.96 19.66
N ALA A 623 20.36 0.26 19.28
CA ALA A 623 21.37 0.67 18.29
C ALA A 623 20.86 0.63 16.84
#